data_AF-A0A3G8GL55-F1
#
_entry.id   AF-A0A3G8GL55-F1
#
_cell.length_a   1.000
_cell.length_b   1.000
_cell.length_c   1.000
_cell.angle_alpha   90.00
_cell.angle_beta   90.00
_cell.angle_gamma   90.00
#
_symmetry.space_group_name_H-M   'P 1'
#
loop_
_entity.id
_entity.type
_entity.pdbx_description
1 polymer ?
#
loop_
_entity_poly.entity_id
_entity_poly.type
_entity_poly.pdbx_seq_one_letter_code
_entity_poly.pdbx_strand_id
1 'polypeptide(L)'
;MAGASIPQSSASRTSIAMPRWRSWLVDRRNGRCMLESRDDQARGPGRRGSMGRKSGGVNLGLQPGPRAVPPRSAISLGYLLLRSPSIFQGCSMASYFIEPRVARLAALAAAVLLLAGCGGDGAVAPETACAGRVNDTEDKLLACMTLDGVMSHLREFDRIARANGGHRASGSPGYEASGAYAERVLRDAGYAVTRSSFDFVRYENLGASVLRQVGPGAAVDFAHRVMDYSGSGDVSAAVGVVGGRGCRADDFAGFPPASIALIERGDCSFDQKIGLAEKAGAVGAVVYNNAEGMVHGALSPRAGVDIPVLEATQALGRQLAATPGLVLRVAASTRRDPATTFNLVAEGRSGDENHVVMVGGHLDSVQAGPGINDNGSGSAAVLETAVQLARTTTRYRLRFALWGAEEEGVLGSADYVGGLAPEALAKIAMYLNFDMIGSPNPGYFIYDGDNSDGRSQGPGPAGSEVIEQTFERFYAARNTPFKGTPFDGRSDYGPFIELGIPAGGISSGVDEIKTEADVALWGGKAGITFDPCYHAACDDLANLDPAALEFNSKAVAAATLHHANDLRGILRTAPQGGAARTVRKGYTPPADMRPRHLPALR
;
A
#
# COMPACT_ATOMS: atom_id res chain seq x y z
N MET A 1 -33.07 54.70 -10.11
CA MET A 1 -34.13 54.08 -10.93
C MET A 1 -33.46 53.19 -11.97
N ALA A 2 -34.09 52.08 -12.38
CA ALA A 2 -33.59 51.09 -13.36
C ALA A 2 -32.19 50.47 -13.02
N GLY A 3 -32.03 49.17 -12.75
CA GLY A 3 -33.00 48.07 -12.73
C GLY A 3 -32.87 47.17 -13.96
N ALA A 4 -31.95 46.21 -13.90
CA ALA A 4 -31.81 45.14 -14.88
C ALA A 4 -31.42 43.85 -14.12
N SER A 5 -32.39 43.00 -13.82
CA SER A 5 -32.22 41.70 -13.16
C SER A 5 -32.56 40.57 -14.12
N ILE A 6 -31.65 39.60 -14.23
CA ILE A 6 -31.78 38.38 -15.05
C ILE A 6 -31.51 37.17 -14.13
N PRO A 7 -32.24 36.05 -14.27
CA PRO A 7 -32.74 35.35 -13.08
C PRO A 7 -31.86 34.23 -12.55
N GLN A 8 -32.12 33.87 -11.28
CA GLN A 8 -31.64 32.63 -10.66
C GLN A 8 -32.18 31.41 -11.42
N SER A 9 -31.31 30.50 -11.83
CA SER A 9 -31.70 29.19 -12.37
C SER A 9 -32.07 28.25 -11.22
N SER A 10 -33.33 27.84 -11.17
CA SER A 10 -33.80 26.83 -10.21
C SER A 10 -33.30 25.44 -10.61
N ALA A 11 -32.19 24.99 -10.01
CA ALA A 11 -31.70 23.62 -10.18
C ALA A 11 -32.72 22.63 -9.59
N SER A 12 -33.50 21.98 -10.47
CA SER A 12 -34.49 20.97 -10.08
C SER A 12 -33.79 19.75 -9.47
N ARG A 13 -34.13 19.41 -8.22
CA ARG A 13 -33.67 18.17 -7.58
C ARG A 13 -34.34 16.97 -8.25
N THR A 14 -33.75 16.47 -9.34
CA THR A 14 -34.12 15.19 -9.93
C THR A 14 -33.73 14.08 -8.95
N SER A 15 -34.71 13.61 -8.18
CA SER A 15 -34.54 12.48 -7.26
C SER A 15 -34.34 11.20 -8.05
N ILE A 16 -33.08 10.83 -8.30
CA ILE A 16 -32.72 9.50 -8.82
C ILE A 16 -32.91 8.52 -7.66
N ALA A 17 -34.04 7.82 -7.66
CA ALA A 17 -34.30 6.77 -6.69
C ALA A 17 -33.29 5.62 -6.87
N MET A 18 -32.34 5.51 -5.95
CA MET A 18 -31.44 4.36 -5.88
C MET A 18 -32.25 3.05 -5.77
N PRO A 19 -31.87 1.98 -6.49
CA PRO A 19 -32.55 0.71 -6.37
C PRO A 19 -32.40 0.16 -4.94
N ARG A 20 -33.53 -0.15 -4.29
CA ARG A 20 -33.51 -0.77 -2.96
C ARG A 20 -32.87 -2.15 -3.05
N TRP A 21 -31.68 -2.30 -2.47
CA TRP A 21 -31.04 -3.59 -2.25
C TRP A 21 -32.00 -4.50 -1.48
N ARG A 22 -32.24 -5.70 -2.01
CA ARG A 22 -33.02 -6.74 -1.32
C ARG A 22 -32.11 -7.47 -0.34
N SER A 23 -32.46 -7.44 0.94
CA SER A 23 -31.80 -8.25 1.97
C SER A 23 -32.10 -9.73 1.73
N TRP A 24 -31.04 -10.54 1.64
CA TRP A 24 -31.15 -12.00 1.62
C TRP A 24 -30.99 -12.54 3.04
N LEU A 25 -32.07 -13.07 3.62
CA LEU A 25 -32.00 -13.87 4.84
C LEU A 25 -31.89 -15.35 4.46
N VAL A 26 -30.81 -16.00 4.86
CA VAL A 26 -30.59 -17.44 4.65
C VAL A 26 -30.97 -18.19 5.94
N ASP A 27 -32.04 -18.99 5.88
CA ASP A 27 -32.34 -19.94 6.96
C ASP A 27 -31.30 -21.08 6.97
N ARG A 28 -30.52 -21.15 8.05
CA ARG A 28 -29.53 -22.20 8.29
C ARG A 28 -30.21 -23.50 8.73
N ARG A 29 -30.94 -24.17 7.81
CA ARG A 29 -31.16 -25.63 7.96
C ARG A 29 -31.51 -26.49 6.73
N ASN A 30 -32.17 -26.01 5.66
CA ASN A 30 -32.74 -26.94 4.65
C ASN A 30 -32.72 -26.57 3.15
N GLY A 31 -31.90 -25.61 2.71
CA GLY A 31 -31.31 -25.64 1.35
C GLY A 31 -32.23 -25.66 0.12
N ARG A 32 -33.46 -25.12 0.16
CA ARG A 32 -34.32 -24.94 -1.02
C ARG A 32 -34.94 -23.55 -1.07
N CYS A 33 -35.02 -22.98 -2.27
CA CYS A 33 -35.76 -21.75 -2.55
C CYS A 33 -37.16 -22.09 -3.10
N MET A 34 -38.18 -21.37 -2.66
CA MET A 34 -39.50 -21.32 -3.31
C MET A 34 -39.98 -19.87 -3.32
N LEU A 35 -40.72 -19.47 -4.36
CA LEU A 35 -41.46 -18.21 -4.37
C LEU A 35 -42.80 -18.41 -3.65
N GLU A 36 -43.16 -17.51 -2.73
CA GLU A 36 -44.54 -17.32 -2.29
C GLU A 36 -45.08 -16.02 -2.89
N SER A 37 -46.15 -16.12 -3.67
CA SER A 37 -46.92 -14.97 -4.16
C SER A 37 -48.06 -14.67 -3.19
N ARG A 38 -48.16 -13.42 -2.72
CA ARG A 38 -49.37 -12.94 -2.03
C ARG A 38 -50.15 -12.01 -2.94
N ASP A 39 -51.31 -12.48 -3.38
CA ASP A 39 -52.43 -11.61 -3.70
C ASP A 39 -52.87 -10.85 -2.45
N ASP A 40 -53.41 -9.65 -2.63
CA ASP A 40 -54.39 -9.10 -1.69
C ASP A 40 -55.39 -8.18 -2.41
N GLN A 41 -56.67 -8.23 -2.03
CA GLN A 41 -57.76 -7.57 -2.79
C GLN A 41 -58.38 -6.39 -2.03
N ALA A 42 -58.46 -5.21 -2.65
CA ALA A 42 -59.27 -4.10 -2.13
C ALA A 42 -59.87 -3.17 -3.22
N ARG A 43 -61.02 -3.59 -3.77
CA ARG A 43 -62.22 -2.79 -4.14
C ARG A 43 -62.07 -1.39 -4.80
N GLY A 44 -62.70 -1.22 -5.98
CA GLY A 44 -63.06 0.10 -6.58
C GLY A 44 -64.25 0.79 -5.88
N PRO A 45 -64.97 1.76 -6.51
CA PRO A 45 -65.22 1.97 -7.95
C PRO A 45 -64.66 3.30 -8.51
N GLY A 46 -64.73 3.66 -9.81
CA GLY A 46 -65.24 2.96 -11.01
C GLY A 46 -66.13 3.86 -11.90
N ARG A 47 -65.74 4.16 -13.16
CA ARG A 47 -66.59 4.81 -14.19
C ARG A 47 -66.11 4.58 -15.64
N ARG A 48 -67.08 4.63 -16.56
CA ARG A 48 -67.12 4.26 -18.00
C ARG A 48 -66.17 5.05 -18.93
N GLY A 49 -65.78 4.48 -20.09
CA GLY A 49 -65.29 5.24 -21.26
C GLY A 49 -64.80 4.40 -22.46
N SER A 50 -65.26 4.72 -23.67
CA SER A 50 -64.92 4.17 -25.01
C SER A 50 -63.44 3.76 -25.25
N MET A 51 -63.13 2.59 -25.82
CA MET A 51 -63.17 2.23 -27.26
C MET A 51 -62.32 3.12 -28.20
N GLY A 52 -61.36 2.50 -28.90
CA GLY A 52 -60.55 3.14 -29.95
C GLY A 52 -59.63 2.15 -30.71
N ARG A 53 -60.18 1.35 -31.64
CA ARG A 53 -59.40 0.44 -32.53
C ARG A 53 -58.92 1.16 -33.79
N LYS A 54 -57.66 0.91 -34.18
CA LYS A 54 -57.15 0.52 -35.53
C LYS A 54 -55.61 0.53 -35.45
N SER A 55 -54.86 -0.57 -35.59
CA SER A 55 -54.75 -1.58 -36.67
C SER A 55 -54.05 -1.06 -37.93
N GLY A 56 -52.82 -1.51 -38.16
CA GLY A 56 -52.02 -1.20 -39.35
C GLY A 56 -50.70 -1.96 -39.32
N GLY A 57 -50.67 -3.18 -39.86
CA GLY A 57 -49.47 -4.00 -39.94
C GLY A 57 -49.49 -4.88 -41.18
N VAL A 58 -48.39 -4.85 -41.93
CA VAL A 58 -48.04 -5.76 -43.04
C VAL A 58 -46.54 -6.10 -42.87
N ASN A 59 -46.10 -7.25 -43.37
CA ASN A 59 -44.86 -7.91 -42.93
C ASN A 59 -44.16 -8.62 -44.11
N LEU A 60 -42.93 -9.10 -43.87
CA LEU A 60 -42.11 -10.04 -44.67
C LEU A 60 -41.36 -9.47 -45.90
N GLY A 61 -40.13 -9.96 -46.11
CA GLY A 61 -39.22 -9.49 -47.18
C GLY A 61 -37.74 -9.94 -47.12
N LEU A 62 -37.45 -11.02 -46.38
CA LEU A 62 -36.32 -11.98 -46.51
C LEU A 62 -35.11 -11.73 -47.46
N GLN A 63 -33.97 -11.40 -46.82
CA GLN A 63 -32.68 -12.14 -46.90
C GLN A 63 -31.77 -12.11 -48.17
N PRO A 64 -30.49 -12.59 -48.15
CA PRO A 64 -29.36 -11.77 -48.64
C PRO A 64 -28.40 -12.40 -49.67
N GLY A 65 -27.38 -11.64 -50.12
CA GLY A 65 -26.24 -12.15 -50.92
C GLY A 65 -24.99 -11.24 -50.94
N PRO A 66 -23.77 -11.73 -51.32
CA PRO A 66 -22.49 -11.10 -50.96
C PRO A 66 -21.50 -10.85 -52.14
N ARG A 67 -20.20 -10.53 -51.82
CA ARG A 67 -18.96 -10.42 -52.66
C ARG A 67 -18.52 -8.98 -53.01
N ALA A 68 -17.23 -8.64 -53.25
CA ALA A 68 -15.93 -9.35 -53.07
C ALA A 68 -14.70 -8.39 -53.10
N VAL A 69 -13.50 -8.94 -52.90
CA VAL A 69 -12.16 -8.31 -52.93
C VAL A 69 -11.47 -8.46 -54.31
N PRO A 70 -10.65 -7.48 -54.76
CA PRO A 70 -9.57 -7.69 -55.74
C PRO A 70 -8.20 -7.10 -55.22
N PRO A 71 -7.06 -7.10 -55.97
CA PRO A 71 -6.06 -8.16 -55.79
C PRO A 71 -4.57 -7.71 -55.68
N ARG A 72 -3.64 -8.67 -55.87
CA ARG A 72 -2.19 -8.67 -55.56
C ARG A 72 -1.27 -7.99 -56.61
N SER A 73 -0.01 -7.75 -56.19
CA SER A 73 1.23 -7.91 -56.99
C SER A 73 2.35 -8.50 -56.12
N ALA A 74 3.42 -9.09 -56.71
CA ALA A 74 4.46 -9.83 -55.98
C ALA A 74 5.82 -9.89 -56.71
N ILE A 75 6.90 -10.19 -55.97
CA ILE A 75 8.26 -10.57 -56.46
C ILE A 75 8.79 -11.71 -55.56
N SER A 76 9.63 -12.61 -56.10
CA SER A 76 10.17 -13.80 -55.40
C SER A 76 11.61 -14.13 -55.79
N LEU A 77 12.40 -14.66 -54.85
CA LEU A 77 13.48 -15.69 -54.97
C LEU A 77 14.22 -15.78 -53.59
N GLY A 78 14.70 -16.92 -53.07
CA GLY A 78 14.48 -18.34 -53.43
C GLY A 78 15.43 -19.31 -52.69
N TYR A 79 14.96 -20.52 -52.36
CA TYR A 79 15.71 -21.68 -51.79
C TYR A 79 16.27 -21.51 -50.35
N LEU A 80 16.49 -22.56 -49.52
CA LEU A 80 16.80 -23.99 -49.76
C LEU A 80 15.83 -24.99 -49.08
N LEU A 81 16.02 -26.30 -49.34
CA LEU A 81 15.32 -27.48 -48.76
C LEU A 81 16.34 -28.32 -47.92
N LEU A 82 16.03 -29.28 -47.03
CA LEU A 82 15.27 -30.54 -47.23
C LEU A 82 14.92 -31.28 -45.91
N ARG A 83 13.69 -31.83 -45.87
CA ARG A 83 13.23 -33.18 -45.44
C ARG A 83 13.83 -33.96 -44.24
N SER A 84 12.91 -34.47 -43.41
CA SER A 84 13.00 -35.76 -42.67
C SER A 84 12.65 -36.98 -43.55
N PRO A 85 12.90 -38.22 -43.09
CA PRO A 85 11.80 -39.20 -42.94
C PRO A 85 11.94 -40.17 -41.73
N SER A 86 11.02 -41.14 -41.62
CA SER A 86 10.96 -42.20 -40.58
C SER A 86 10.82 -43.62 -41.21
N ILE A 87 10.23 -44.61 -40.52
CA ILE A 87 10.01 -46.05 -40.90
C ILE A 87 11.28 -46.91 -40.58
N PHE A 88 11.27 -48.11 -39.94
CA PHE A 88 10.54 -49.40 -40.09
C PHE A 88 10.14 -50.05 -38.72
N GLN A 89 9.00 -50.76 -38.58
CA GLN A 89 8.76 -52.25 -38.59
C GLN A 89 9.67 -53.13 -37.69
N GLY A 90 9.25 -54.24 -37.05
CA GLY A 90 7.91 -54.87 -36.85
C GLY A 90 7.97 -56.39 -36.52
N CYS A 91 7.02 -56.95 -35.72
CA CYS A 91 6.71 -58.39 -35.42
C CYS A 91 7.85 -59.35 -34.95
N SER A 92 7.68 -60.38 -34.09
CA SER A 92 6.67 -61.47 -34.12
C SER A 92 6.67 -62.36 -32.82
N MET A 93 5.88 -63.45 -32.84
CA MET A 93 5.58 -64.54 -31.87
C MET A 93 6.71 -65.06 -30.93
N ALA A 94 6.53 -65.65 -29.74
CA ALA A 94 5.43 -66.27 -28.93
C ALA A 94 5.53 -67.82 -28.74
N SER A 95 5.22 -68.30 -27.51
CA SER A 95 5.38 -69.71 -27.00
C SER A 95 6.85 -70.12 -26.73
N TYR A 96 7.25 -70.93 -25.74
CA TYR A 96 6.61 -71.79 -24.70
C TYR A 96 7.66 -71.98 -23.53
N PHE A 97 7.62 -72.80 -22.46
CA PHE A 97 6.77 -73.90 -21.91
C PHE A 97 7.11 -74.20 -20.41
N ILE A 98 6.34 -75.08 -19.74
CA ILE A 98 6.72 -76.02 -18.62
C ILE A 98 7.19 -75.47 -17.24
N GLU A 99 6.35 -75.69 -16.21
CA GLU A 99 6.68 -75.92 -14.78
C GLU A 99 7.00 -77.44 -14.52
N PRO A 100 7.45 -77.99 -13.35
CA PRO A 100 7.19 -77.49 -11.98
C PRO A 100 8.08 -77.94 -10.75
N ARG A 101 7.65 -77.52 -9.53
CA ARG A 101 7.89 -78.08 -8.17
C ARG A 101 9.32 -78.28 -7.61
N VAL A 102 9.67 -77.46 -6.61
CA VAL A 102 10.28 -77.90 -5.32
C VAL A 102 9.47 -77.26 -4.17
N ALA A 103 9.64 -77.61 -2.88
CA ALA A 103 8.59 -77.37 -1.86
C ALA A 103 9.04 -77.14 -0.38
N ARG A 104 8.25 -76.29 0.32
CA ARG A 104 7.98 -76.22 1.78
C ARG A 104 9.00 -75.59 2.76
N LEU A 105 8.42 -75.23 3.92
CA LEU A 105 8.97 -74.74 5.21
C LEU A 105 9.38 -73.25 5.25
N ALA A 106 9.04 -72.46 6.29
CA ALA A 106 8.21 -72.73 7.48
C ALA A 106 7.41 -71.48 7.91
N ALA A 107 6.38 -71.67 8.76
CA ALA A 107 5.57 -70.61 9.35
C ALA A 107 5.06 -71.00 10.75
N LEU A 108 4.66 -69.99 11.54
CA LEU A 108 4.12 -70.04 12.91
C LEU A 108 5.03 -70.57 14.03
N ALA A 109 5.46 -69.63 14.87
CA ALA A 109 5.28 -69.74 16.31
C ALA A 109 4.35 -68.59 16.77
N ALA A 110 3.41 -68.85 17.67
CA ALA A 110 2.46 -67.87 18.22
C ALA A 110 3.03 -67.30 19.54
N ALA A 111 3.09 -65.98 19.75
CA ALA A 111 2.03 -65.04 20.16
C ALA A 111 1.81 -64.94 21.69
N VAL A 112 1.53 -63.70 22.14
CA VAL A 112 1.06 -63.26 23.49
C VAL A 112 2.09 -63.15 24.64
N LEU A 113 2.68 -61.96 24.77
CA LEU A 113 3.08 -61.27 26.02
C LEU A 113 3.51 -59.83 25.61
N LEU A 114 2.62 -58.84 25.48
CA LEU A 114 1.94 -58.01 26.50
C LEU A 114 2.54 -56.59 26.59
N LEU A 115 1.71 -55.59 26.22
CA LEU A 115 1.72 -54.19 26.72
C LEU A 115 2.99 -53.31 26.56
N ALA A 116 3.25 -52.85 25.33
CA ALA A 116 3.72 -51.49 25.04
C ALA A 116 3.39 -51.13 23.58
N GLY A 117 2.80 -49.95 23.30
CA GLY A 117 2.42 -49.60 21.91
C GLY A 117 1.32 -48.57 21.68
N CYS A 118 0.83 -47.86 22.71
CA CYS A 118 0.06 -46.63 22.47
C CYS A 118 1.05 -45.48 22.23
N GLY A 119 1.30 -45.18 20.96
CA GLY A 119 2.27 -44.18 20.49
C GLY A 119 2.00 -43.76 19.05
N GLY A 120 0.72 -43.62 18.70
CA GLY A 120 0.31 -43.06 17.42
C GLY A 120 0.29 -41.54 17.52
N ASP A 121 1.41 -40.90 17.22
CA ASP A 121 1.51 -39.44 17.11
C ASP A 121 0.73 -38.93 15.90
N GLY A 122 -0.58 -38.81 16.09
CA GLY A 122 -1.46 -38.07 15.20
C GLY A 122 -1.11 -36.60 15.30
N ALA A 123 -0.17 -36.14 14.49
CA ALA A 123 0.21 -34.74 14.35
C ALA A 123 -0.99 -33.93 13.81
N VAL A 124 -1.81 -33.43 14.75
CA VAL A 124 -2.90 -32.50 14.48
C VAL A 124 -2.33 -31.24 13.84
N ALA A 125 -2.83 -30.86 12.66
CA ALA A 125 -2.30 -29.74 11.90
C ALA A 125 -2.37 -28.43 12.71
N PRO A 126 -1.28 -27.63 12.76
CA PRO A 126 -1.09 -26.59 13.79
C PRO A 126 -2.16 -25.51 13.80
N GLU A 127 -2.75 -25.14 12.65
CA GLU A 127 -3.89 -24.21 12.57
C GLU A 127 -5.02 -24.60 13.54
N THR A 128 -5.34 -25.89 13.63
CA THR A 128 -6.44 -26.39 14.48
C THR A 128 -6.10 -26.44 15.97
N ALA A 129 -4.81 -26.38 16.34
CA ALA A 129 -4.38 -26.29 17.74
C ALA A 129 -4.40 -24.85 18.27
N CYS A 130 -4.26 -23.85 17.39
CA CYS A 130 -4.40 -22.44 17.72
C CYS A 130 -5.85 -21.96 17.65
N ALA A 131 -6.68 -22.57 16.78
CA ALA A 131 -8.12 -22.31 16.68
C ALA A 131 -8.87 -22.55 18.01
N GLY A 132 -9.07 -21.47 18.79
CA GLY A 132 -9.77 -21.49 20.07
C GLY A 132 -8.88 -21.32 21.30
N ARG A 133 -7.55 -21.31 21.13
CA ARG A 133 -6.55 -21.12 22.19
C ARG A 133 -6.66 -19.72 22.82
N VAL A 134 -6.19 -19.59 24.06
CA VAL A 134 -5.90 -18.29 24.71
C VAL A 134 -4.39 -18.11 24.68
N ASN A 135 -3.93 -17.00 24.08
CA ASN A 135 -2.52 -16.71 23.84
C ASN A 135 -2.09 -15.56 24.77
N ASP A 136 -2.03 -15.87 26.06
CA ASP A 136 -1.75 -14.99 27.20
C ASP A 136 -0.28 -14.99 27.65
N THR A 137 0.59 -15.78 27.01
CA THR A 137 2.05 -15.76 27.19
C THR A 137 2.76 -15.76 25.84
N GLU A 138 4.00 -15.26 25.79
CA GLU A 138 4.80 -15.18 24.57
C GLU A 138 4.91 -16.54 23.87
N ASP A 139 5.32 -17.61 24.58
CA ASP A 139 5.43 -18.96 24.01
C ASP A 139 4.12 -19.49 23.40
N LYS A 140 2.96 -19.14 23.97
CA LYS A 140 1.65 -19.54 23.43
C LYS A 140 1.36 -18.79 22.13
N LEU A 141 1.58 -17.48 22.13
CA LEU A 141 1.35 -16.62 20.97
C LEU A 141 2.32 -16.93 19.82
N LEU A 142 3.62 -17.05 20.09
CA LEU A 142 4.63 -17.29 19.05
C LEU A 142 4.58 -18.71 18.45
N ALA A 143 3.99 -19.66 19.17
CA ALA A 143 3.64 -20.98 18.60
C ALA A 143 2.43 -20.94 17.65
N CYS A 144 1.68 -19.83 17.62
CA CYS A 144 0.53 -19.62 16.75
C CYS A 144 0.75 -18.57 15.65
N MET A 145 1.65 -17.60 15.87
CA MET A 145 2.17 -16.72 14.83
C MET A 145 3.04 -17.52 13.85
N THR A 146 2.40 -18.19 12.90
CA THR A 146 3.06 -19.03 11.90
C THR A 146 3.25 -18.27 10.59
N LEU A 147 4.28 -18.62 9.82
CA LEU A 147 4.47 -18.12 8.47
C LEU A 147 3.22 -18.34 7.60
N ASP A 148 2.58 -19.50 7.70
CA ASP A 148 1.39 -19.80 6.89
C ASP A 148 0.16 -18.97 7.24
N GLY A 149 -0.01 -18.56 8.51
CA GLY A 149 -1.06 -17.62 8.92
C GLY A 149 -0.89 -16.26 8.24
N VAL A 150 0.30 -15.66 8.38
CA VAL A 150 0.66 -14.38 7.74
C VAL A 150 0.58 -14.48 6.22
N MET A 151 1.13 -15.54 5.63
CA MET A 151 1.03 -15.81 4.19
C MET A 151 -0.42 -16.05 3.73
N SER A 152 -1.34 -16.47 4.61
CA SER A 152 -2.77 -16.58 4.27
C SER A 152 -3.37 -15.21 3.94
N HIS A 153 -3.07 -14.20 4.75
CA HIS A 153 -3.46 -12.81 4.48
C HIS A 153 -2.79 -12.26 3.22
N LEU A 154 -1.48 -12.49 3.04
CA LEU A 154 -0.73 -12.04 1.86
C LEU A 154 -1.26 -12.66 0.56
N ARG A 155 -1.58 -13.96 0.57
CA ARG A 155 -2.17 -14.67 -0.58
C ARG A 155 -3.53 -14.09 -0.99
N GLU A 156 -4.35 -13.64 -0.03
CA GLU A 156 -5.61 -12.96 -0.32
C GLU A 156 -5.40 -11.52 -0.82
N PHE A 157 -4.44 -10.76 -0.25
CA PHE A 157 -4.08 -9.42 -0.73
C PHE A 157 -3.54 -9.44 -2.17
N ASP A 158 -2.68 -10.41 -2.51
CA ASP A 158 -2.20 -10.64 -3.88
C ASP A 158 -3.35 -10.97 -4.83
N ARG A 159 -4.22 -11.92 -4.45
CA ARG A 159 -5.41 -12.30 -5.23
C ARG A 159 -6.36 -11.11 -5.43
N ILE A 160 -6.48 -10.22 -4.45
CA ILE A 160 -7.27 -8.99 -4.53
C ILE A 160 -6.62 -7.98 -5.48
N ALA A 161 -5.31 -7.72 -5.34
CA ALA A 161 -4.59 -6.80 -6.21
C ALA A 161 -4.68 -7.23 -7.68
N ARG A 162 -4.35 -8.50 -7.99
CA ARG A 162 -4.44 -9.06 -9.36
C ARG A 162 -5.86 -9.04 -9.93
N ALA A 163 -6.90 -9.11 -9.10
CA ALA A 163 -8.30 -8.99 -9.53
C ALA A 163 -8.76 -7.54 -9.77
N ASN A 164 -8.03 -6.53 -9.30
CA ASN A 164 -8.45 -5.13 -9.29
C ASN A 164 -7.42 -4.16 -9.92
N GLY A 165 -6.77 -4.58 -11.00
CA GLY A 165 -5.83 -3.74 -11.76
C GLY A 165 -4.34 -3.96 -11.47
N GLY A 166 -4.02 -4.87 -10.55
CA GLY A 166 -2.64 -5.23 -10.18
C GLY A 166 -2.14 -4.60 -8.88
N HIS A 167 -2.95 -3.77 -8.21
CA HIS A 167 -2.54 -2.96 -7.05
C HIS A 167 -3.63 -2.83 -5.98
N ARG A 168 -3.28 -2.20 -4.84
CA ARG A 168 -4.21 -1.87 -3.74
C ARG A 168 -4.31 -0.38 -3.40
N ALA A 169 -3.73 0.52 -4.19
CA ALA A 169 -3.77 1.98 -4.03
C ALA A 169 -5.09 2.57 -3.52
N SER A 170 -5.03 3.55 -2.62
CA SER A 170 -6.22 4.15 -2.00
C SER A 170 -7.27 4.68 -2.97
N GLY A 171 -8.53 4.58 -2.56
CA GLY A 171 -9.68 4.93 -3.41
C GLY A 171 -9.84 4.04 -4.66
N SER A 172 -9.11 2.92 -4.76
CA SER A 172 -9.29 1.92 -5.83
C SER A 172 -10.20 0.75 -5.39
N PRO A 173 -10.75 -0.02 -6.35
CA PRO A 173 -11.45 -1.27 -6.05
C PRO A 173 -10.60 -2.30 -5.29
N GLY A 174 -9.27 -2.30 -5.50
CA GLY A 174 -8.35 -3.18 -4.78
C GLY A 174 -8.27 -2.81 -3.29
N TYR A 175 -8.25 -1.52 -2.96
CA TYR A 175 -8.29 -1.04 -1.57
C TYR A 175 -9.60 -1.43 -0.88
N GLU A 176 -10.74 -1.16 -1.50
CA GLU A 176 -12.06 -1.52 -0.96
C GLU A 176 -12.17 -3.03 -0.71
N ALA A 177 -11.72 -3.85 -1.65
CA ALA A 177 -11.75 -5.31 -1.52
C ALA A 177 -10.85 -5.82 -0.39
N SER A 178 -9.63 -5.27 -0.22
CA SER A 178 -8.75 -5.62 0.90
C SER A 178 -9.27 -5.10 2.23
N GLY A 179 -9.91 -3.93 2.26
CA GLY A 179 -10.62 -3.45 3.44
C GLY A 179 -11.78 -4.36 3.84
N ALA A 180 -12.60 -4.80 2.87
CA ALA A 180 -13.67 -5.76 3.09
C ALA A 180 -13.17 -7.18 3.48
N TYR A 181 -11.92 -7.52 3.17
CA TYR A 181 -11.25 -8.70 3.71
C TYR A 181 -10.82 -8.50 5.17
N ALA A 182 -10.01 -7.49 5.45
CA ALA A 182 -9.48 -7.19 6.76
C ALA A 182 -10.59 -6.94 7.80
N GLU A 183 -11.62 -6.17 7.42
CA GLU A 183 -12.82 -5.94 8.24
C GLU A 183 -13.51 -7.25 8.61
N ARG A 184 -13.63 -8.20 7.67
CA ARG A 184 -14.25 -9.50 7.92
C ARG A 184 -13.41 -10.32 8.90
N VAL A 185 -12.11 -10.43 8.66
CA VAL A 185 -11.17 -11.14 9.57
C VAL A 185 -11.27 -10.60 10.99
N LEU A 186 -11.21 -9.27 11.15
CA LEU A 186 -11.26 -8.61 12.46
C LEU A 186 -12.65 -8.72 13.12
N ARG A 187 -13.75 -8.65 12.36
CA ARG A 187 -15.11 -8.86 12.90
C ARG A 187 -15.39 -10.31 13.30
N ASP A 188 -14.89 -11.29 12.54
CA ASP A 188 -15.04 -12.72 12.82
C ASP A 188 -14.16 -13.14 14.03
N ALA A 189 -12.98 -12.53 14.18
CA ALA A 189 -12.18 -12.58 15.42
C ALA A 189 -12.88 -11.87 16.60
N GLY A 190 -13.86 -11.00 16.32
CA GLY A 190 -14.75 -10.40 17.32
C GLY A 190 -14.46 -8.94 17.67
N TYR A 191 -13.51 -8.28 17.03
CA TYR A 191 -13.18 -6.87 17.27
C TYR A 191 -14.34 -5.94 16.89
N ALA A 192 -14.47 -4.81 17.59
CA ALA A 192 -15.40 -3.76 17.22
C ALA A 192 -14.75 -2.89 16.12
N VAL A 193 -14.93 -3.31 14.87
CA VAL A 193 -14.33 -2.64 13.70
C VAL A 193 -15.17 -1.45 13.22
N THR A 194 -14.50 -0.35 12.88
CA THR A 194 -15.04 0.84 12.23
C THR A 194 -14.25 1.15 10.96
N ARG A 195 -14.91 1.80 9.98
CA ARG A 195 -14.23 2.49 8.88
C ARG A 195 -14.29 3.98 9.14
N SER A 196 -13.14 4.65 9.11
CA SER A 196 -13.02 6.10 9.18
C SER A 196 -12.75 6.63 7.78
N SER A 197 -13.81 7.02 7.06
CA SER A 197 -13.70 7.53 5.70
C SER A 197 -13.29 9.00 5.66
N PHE A 198 -12.38 9.34 4.75
CA PHE A 198 -11.89 10.71 4.55
C PHE A 198 -11.63 10.99 3.06
N ASP A 199 -11.70 12.27 2.70
CA ASP A 199 -11.46 12.75 1.34
C ASP A 199 -10.00 13.18 1.15
N PHE A 200 -9.43 12.80 0.02
CA PHE A 200 -8.06 13.11 -0.40
C PHE A 200 -8.04 13.47 -1.89
N VAL A 201 -6.87 13.91 -2.38
CA VAL A 201 -6.62 14.03 -3.82
C VAL A 201 -5.78 12.83 -4.21
N ARG A 202 -6.34 11.92 -5.01
CA ARG A 202 -5.57 10.80 -5.58
C ARG A 202 -4.66 11.32 -6.67
N TYR A 203 -3.37 11.01 -6.60
CA TYR A 203 -2.39 11.34 -7.63
C TYR A 203 -2.09 10.14 -8.53
N GLU A 204 -1.70 10.44 -9.76
CA GLU A 204 -1.28 9.44 -10.75
C GLU A 204 -0.36 10.11 -11.77
N ASN A 205 0.86 9.60 -11.89
CA ASN A 205 1.78 9.94 -12.95
C ASN A 205 1.50 9.02 -14.15
N LEU A 206 0.99 9.58 -15.25
CA LEU A 206 0.59 8.84 -16.46
C LEU A 206 1.81 8.51 -17.36
N GLY A 207 3.04 8.62 -16.83
CA GLY A 207 4.30 8.18 -17.44
C GLY A 207 4.85 9.09 -18.54
N ALA A 208 4.01 9.78 -19.30
CA ALA A 208 4.45 10.69 -20.35
C ALA A 208 4.99 12.01 -19.77
N SER A 209 6.30 12.23 -19.86
CA SER A 209 6.99 13.44 -19.41
C SER A 209 8.18 13.80 -20.30
N VAL A 210 8.53 15.08 -20.37
CA VAL A 210 9.63 15.62 -21.19
C VAL A 210 10.30 16.81 -20.51
N LEU A 211 11.60 16.72 -20.25
CA LEU A 211 12.48 17.87 -20.04
C LEU A 211 13.45 17.97 -21.21
N ARG A 212 13.27 18.98 -22.07
CA ARG A 212 14.03 19.13 -23.33
C ARG A 212 14.51 20.56 -23.57
N GLN A 213 15.78 20.73 -23.94
CA GLN A 213 16.27 21.97 -24.55
C GLN A 213 15.69 22.10 -25.95
N VAL A 214 15.05 23.24 -26.23
CA VAL A 214 14.53 23.63 -27.55
C VAL A 214 15.43 24.68 -28.21
N GLY A 215 16.16 25.46 -27.41
CA GLY A 215 17.22 26.36 -27.85
C GLY A 215 18.00 26.94 -26.66
N PRO A 216 19.14 27.62 -26.88
CA PRO A 216 19.83 27.74 -28.15
C PRO A 216 20.48 26.42 -28.59
N GLY A 217 20.83 26.30 -29.88
CA GLY A 217 21.49 25.10 -30.42
C GLY A 217 20.52 23.96 -30.75
N ALA A 218 21.03 22.72 -30.69
CA ALA A 218 20.27 21.51 -31.02
C ALA A 218 19.29 21.12 -29.92
N ALA A 219 18.23 20.39 -30.29
CA ALA A 219 17.30 19.83 -29.32
C ALA A 219 17.94 18.66 -28.54
N VAL A 220 17.86 18.69 -27.21
CA VAL A 220 18.45 17.70 -26.30
C VAL A 220 17.43 17.33 -25.23
N ASP A 221 17.14 16.03 -25.08
CA ASP A 221 16.37 15.50 -23.95
C ASP A 221 17.30 15.29 -22.75
N PHE A 222 16.80 15.59 -21.55
CA PHE A 222 17.52 15.40 -20.29
C PHE A 222 16.84 14.35 -19.41
N ALA A 223 17.64 13.63 -18.61
CA ALA A 223 17.13 12.80 -17.53
C ALA A 223 16.46 13.67 -16.46
N HIS A 224 15.24 13.32 -16.09
CA HIS A 224 14.38 14.07 -15.17
C HIS A 224 13.42 13.11 -14.46
N ARG A 225 12.69 13.61 -13.47
CA ARG A 225 11.47 13.00 -12.95
C ARG A 225 10.32 14.01 -13.02
N VAL A 226 9.08 13.54 -12.88
CA VAL A 226 7.94 14.40 -12.54
C VAL A 226 7.91 14.51 -11.02
N MET A 227 7.76 15.71 -10.48
CA MET A 227 7.60 15.90 -9.03
C MET A 227 6.24 15.34 -8.59
N ASP A 228 6.16 14.65 -7.46
CA ASP A 228 4.87 14.08 -7.05
C ASP A 228 3.85 15.20 -6.74
N TYR A 229 2.58 14.95 -7.06
CA TYR A 229 1.50 15.96 -7.13
C TYR A 229 1.69 17.11 -8.14
N SER A 230 2.67 17.05 -9.06
CA SER A 230 2.84 18.01 -10.17
C SER A 230 1.56 18.22 -11.00
N GLY A 231 1.37 19.45 -11.51
CA GLY A 231 0.37 19.76 -12.52
C GLY A 231 0.62 19.04 -13.84
N SER A 232 -0.41 19.00 -14.68
CA SER A 232 -0.40 18.34 -15.98
C SER A 232 -0.35 19.40 -17.09
N GLY A 233 0.57 19.26 -18.03
CA GLY A 233 0.75 20.25 -19.10
C GLY A 233 1.92 19.94 -20.03
N ASP A 234 2.00 20.70 -21.11
CA ASP A 234 3.09 20.68 -22.09
C ASP A 234 3.36 22.12 -22.54
N VAL A 235 4.46 22.70 -22.04
CA VAL A 235 4.82 24.11 -22.26
C VAL A 235 6.20 24.22 -22.87
N SER A 236 6.39 25.17 -23.78
CA SER A 236 7.70 25.51 -24.35
C SER A 236 7.94 27.00 -24.22
N ALA A 237 8.90 27.40 -23.39
CA ALA A 237 9.12 28.79 -23.00
C ALA A 237 10.58 29.09 -22.67
N ALA A 238 10.93 30.37 -22.62
CA ALA A 238 12.21 30.83 -22.08
C ALA A 238 12.34 30.45 -20.60
N VAL A 239 13.58 30.26 -20.12
CA VAL A 239 13.84 29.94 -18.71
C VAL A 239 14.16 31.20 -17.92
N GLY A 240 13.41 31.42 -16.84
CA GLY A 240 13.77 32.35 -15.79
C GLY A 240 14.51 31.62 -14.67
N VAL A 241 15.77 31.97 -14.43
CA VAL A 241 16.50 31.51 -13.24
C VAL A 241 16.00 32.31 -12.04
N VAL A 242 15.50 31.62 -11.02
CA VAL A 242 14.95 32.26 -9.80
C VAL A 242 16.09 32.63 -8.85
N GLY A 243 15.98 33.79 -8.19
CA GLY A 243 16.96 34.26 -7.22
C GLY A 243 16.98 33.43 -5.94
N GLY A 244 18.09 33.51 -5.19
CA GLY A 244 18.21 32.91 -3.85
C GLY A 244 17.88 31.41 -3.83
N ARG A 245 16.71 31.07 -3.29
CA ARG A 245 16.15 29.70 -3.28
C ARG A 245 14.69 29.66 -3.75
N GLY A 246 14.13 30.75 -4.30
CA GLY A 246 12.70 30.84 -4.63
C GLY A 246 11.77 30.68 -3.41
N CYS A 247 12.20 31.08 -2.22
CA CYS A 247 11.46 30.95 -0.97
C CYS A 247 10.81 32.27 -0.50
N ARG A 248 11.14 33.40 -1.13
CA ARG A 248 10.55 34.73 -0.86
C ARG A 248 9.96 35.30 -2.15
N ALA A 249 8.99 36.21 -2.05
CA ALA A 249 8.47 36.91 -3.23
C ALA A 249 9.59 37.68 -3.96
N ASP A 250 10.53 38.26 -3.20
CA ASP A 250 11.68 39.00 -3.73
C ASP A 250 12.67 38.13 -4.52
N ASP A 251 12.69 36.80 -4.31
CA ASP A 251 13.49 35.88 -5.12
C ASP A 251 13.02 35.83 -6.59
N PHE A 252 11.78 36.27 -6.85
CA PHE A 252 11.18 36.38 -8.18
C PHE A 252 11.14 37.84 -8.68
N ALA A 253 11.85 38.77 -8.03
CA ALA A 253 11.90 40.17 -8.47
C ALA A 253 12.54 40.28 -9.87
N GLY A 254 11.74 40.71 -10.86
CA GLY A 254 12.16 40.76 -12.26
C GLY A 254 12.09 39.42 -13.01
N PHE A 255 11.49 38.38 -12.42
CA PHE A 255 11.21 37.12 -13.12
C PHE A 255 10.34 37.38 -14.37
N PRO A 256 10.68 36.85 -15.56
CA PRO A 256 9.92 37.16 -16.76
C PRO A 256 8.61 36.33 -16.80
N PRO A 257 7.43 36.97 -16.97
CA PRO A 257 6.15 36.25 -17.04
C PRO A 257 6.10 35.33 -18.27
N ALA A 258 5.29 34.27 -18.18
CA ALA A 258 5.19 33.19 -19.17
C ALA A 258 6.51 32.42 -19.43
N SER A 259 7.42 32.40 -18.46
CA SER A 259 8.66 31.60 -18.49
C SER A 259 8.54 30.30 -17.71
N ILE A 260 9.48 29.38 -17.94
CA ILE A 260 9.71 28.22 -17.07
C ILE A 260 10.63 28.65 -15.92
N ALA A 261 10.23 28.37 -14.67
CA ALA A 261 11.03 28.71 -13.49
C ALA A 261 12.07 27.63 -13.20
N LEU A 262 13.35 28.01 -13.14
CA LEU A 262 14.44 27.13 -12.70
C LEU A 262 14.84 27.48 -11.27
N ILE A 263 14.69 26.54 -10.34
CA ILE A 263 14.73 26.78 -8.89
C ILE A 263 15.63 25.76 -8.18
N GLU A 264 16.53 26.19 -7.29
CA GLU A 264 17.33 25.27 -6.46
C GLU A 264 16.56 24.79 -5.21
N ARG A 265 16.72 23.51 -4.85
CA ARG A 265 16.24 22.93 -3.58
C ARG A 265 16.83 23.66 -2.37
N GLY A 266 16.14 23.68 -1.22
CA GLY A 266 16.62 24.25 0.04
C GLY A 266 15.69 25.34 0.61
N ASP A 267 15.94 25.70 1.87
CA ASP A 267 15.32 26.78 2.68
C ASP A 267 13.80 26.73 2.94
N CYS A 268 12.99 26.14 2.05
CA CYS A 268 11.53 26.03 2.18
C CYS A 268 10.97 24.82 1.42
N SER A 269 9.68 24.52 1.64
CA SER A 269 8.98 23.42 0.95
C SER A 269 8.81 23.65 -0.55
N PHE A 270 8.58 22.57 -1.30
CA PHE A 270 8.29 22.67 -2.73
C PHE A 270 7.00 23.45 -3.01
N ASP A 271 5.97 23.31 -2.19
CA ASP A 271 4.73 24.11 -2.26
C ASP A 271 4.98 25.61 -2.24
N GLN A 272 5.88 26.06 -1.35
CA GLN A 272 6.23 27.47 -1.23
C GLN A 272 7.00 27.96 -2.46
N LYS A 273 7.91 27.14 -3.01
CA LYS A 273 8.66 27.48 -4.23
C LYS A 273 7.74 27.61 -5.44
N ILE A 274 6.93 26.59 -5.70
CA ILE A 274 6.09 26.53 -6.89
C ILE A 274 4.91 27.51 -6.78
N GLY A 275 4.27 27.58 -5.61
CA GLY A 275 3.20 28.54 -5.35
C GLY A 275 3.67 30.01 -5.29
N LEU A 276 4.98 30.29 -5.27
CA LEU A 276 5.55 31.61 -5.55
C LEU A 276 5.86 31.79 -7.05
N ALA A 277 6.38 30.76 -7.72
CA ALA A 277 6.65 30.76 -9.15
C ALA A 277 5.38 31.00 -10.00
N GLU A 278 4.27 30.33 -9.69
CA GLU A 278 2.98 30.54 -10.35
C GLU A 278 2.47 31.97 -10.14
N LYS A 279 2.65 32.55 -8.94
CA LYS A 279 2.31 33.95 -8.64
C LYS A 279 3.22 34.96 -9.36
N ALA A 280 4.44 34.57 -9.69
CA ALA A 280 5.35 35.32 -10.56
C ALA A 280 5.04 35.15 -12.06
N GLY A 281 4.04 34.33 -12.42
CA GLY A 281 3.64 34.09 -13.80
C GLY A 281 4.45 33.01 -14.51
N ALA A 282 5.07 32.07 -13.80
CA ALA A 282 5.65 30.89 -14.41
C ALA A 282 4.57 29.98 -15.02
N VAL A 283 4.90 29.33 -16.15
CA VAL A 283 4.00 28.38 -16.85
C VAL A 283 4.43 26.92 -16.75
N GLY A 284 5.58 26.68 -16.12
CA GLY A 284 6.19 25.38 -15.84
C GLY A 284 7.38 25.58 -14.91
N ALA A 285 7.84 24.53 -14.24
CA ALA A 285 8.97 24.64 -13.34
C ALA A 285 9.92 23.44 -13.42
N VAL A 286 11.20 23.71 -13.15
CA VAL A 286 12.26 22.70 -12.99
C VAL A 286 12.94 22.96 -11.66
N VAL A 287 12.78 22.03 -10.72
CA VAL A 287 13.44 22.09 -9.41
C VAL A 287 14.69 21.22 -9.46
N TYR A 288 15.85 21.81 -9.20
CA TYR A 288 17.14 21.11 -9.25
C TYR A 288 17.78 20.93 -7.87
N ASN A 289 18.50 19.83 -7.70
CA ASN A 289 18.99 19.43 -6.38
C ASN A 289 20.12 20.34 -5.85
N ASN A 290 20.18 20.49 -4.52
CA ASN A 290 21.25 21.21 -3.83
C ASN A 290 22.38 20.29 -3.33
N ALA A 291 22.24 18.98 -3.54
CA ALA A 291 23.28 17.95 -3.40
C ALA A 291 23.44 17.13 -4.71
N GLU A 292 24.32 16.14 -4.73
CA GLU A 292 24.39 15.18 -5.83
C GLU A 292 23.12 14.30 -5.93
N GLY A 293 22.93 13.61 -7.05
CA GLY A 293 21.70 12.88 -7.34
C GLY A 293 20.54 13.76 -7.84
N MET A 294 19.38 13.14 -8.04
CA MET A 294 18.14 13.81 -8.47
C MET A 294 17.45 14.50 -7.28
N VAL A 295 16.50 15.40 -7.52
CA VAL A 295 15.49 15.70 -6.49
C VAL A 295 14.56 14.50 -6.37
N HIS A 296 14.15 14.22 -5.14
CA HIS A 296 13.06 13.32 -4.80
C HIS A 296 12.14 14.21 -3.95
N GLY A 297 11.00 14.58 -4.53
CA GLY A 297 10.14 15.64 -4.02
C GLY A 297 8.66 15.40 -4.28
N ALA A 298 7.85 15.76 -3.30
CA ALA A 298 6.40 15.84 -3.42
C ALA A 298 5.92 17.26 -3.15
N LEU A 299 4.89 17.67 -3.90
CA LEU A 299 4.01 18.79 -3.53
C LEU A 299 2.90 18.27 -2.62
N SER A 300 2.35 19.13 -1.77
CA SER A 300 1.17 18.79 -0.98
C SER A 300 -0.02 18.49 -1.90
N PRO A 301 -0.85 17.47 -1.60
CA PRO A 301 -2.14 17.24 -2.27
C PRO A 301 -3.06 18.48 -2.27
N ARG A 302 -2.81 19.43 -1.36
CA ARG A 302 -3.59 20.67 -1.15
C ARG A 302 -2.91 21.93 -1.73
N ALA A 303 -1.75 21.81 -2.37
CA ALA A 303 -0.99 22.96 -2.89
C ALA A 303 -1.69 23.68 -4.04
N GLY A 304 -2.46 22.95 -4.87
CA GLY A 304 -3.22 23.53 -5.99
C GLY A 304 -2.37 23.99 -7.18
N VAL A 305 -1.15 23.44 -7.33
CA VAL A 305 -0.21 23.76 -8.42
C VAL A 305 -0.75 23.26 -9.75
N ASP A 306 -1.06 24.14 -10.70
CA ASP A 306 -1.60 23.73 -12.01
C ASP A 306 -0.52 23.60 -13.09
N ILE A 307 0.68 24.19 -12.89
CA ILE A 307 1.79 24.08 -13.85
C ILE A 307 2.52 22.72 -13.78
N PRO A 308 3.09 22.22 -14.90
CA PRO A 308 3.96 21.05 -14.88
C PRO A 308 5.30 21.36 -14.16
N VAL A 309 5.63 20.54 -13.17
CA VAL A 309 6.84 20.62 -12.34
C VAL A 309 7.69 19.37 -12.53
N LEU A 310 8.94 19.56 -12.96
CA LEU A 310 9.90 18.47 -13.17
C LEU A 310 11.12 18.61 -12.23
N GLU A 311 11.79 17.49 -12.02
CA GLU A 311 12.95 17.35 -11.13
C GLU A 311 14.25 17.18 -11.94
N ALA A 312 15.34 17.79 -11.47
CA ALA A 312 16.65 17.73 -12.11
C ALA A 312 17.80 17.50 -11.09
N THR A 313 18.91 16.93 -11.56
CA THR A 313 20.13 16.81 -10.74
C THR A 313 20.80 18.17 -10.55
N GLN A 314 21.64 18.32 -9.53
CA GLN A 314 22.41 19.55 -9.32
C GLN A 314 23.24 19.96 -10.56
N ALA A 315 23.92 18.98 -11.17
CA ALA A 315 24.77 19.23 -12.34
C ALA A 315 23.95 19.73 -13.53
N LEU A 316 22.80 19.11 -13.81
CA LEU A 316 21.88 19.54 -14.86
C LEU A 316 21.33 20.95 -14.57
N GLY A 317 20.83 21.19 -13.35
CA GLY A 317 20.30 22.49 -12.96
C GLY A 317 21.29 23.64 -13.14
N ARG A 318 22.54 23.44 -12.71
CA ARG A 318 23.62 24.42 -12.92
C ARG A 318 23.97 24.62 -14.40
N GLN A 319 23.96 23.56 -15.22
CA GLN A 319 24.14 23.67 -16.67
C GLN A 319 23.02 24.50 -17.31
N LEU A 320 21.76 24.25 -16.95
CA LEU A 320 20.61 24.98 -17.46
C LEU A 320 20.66 26.46 -17.05
N ALA A 321 20.95 26.75 -15.78
CA ALA A 321 21.09 28.12 -15.27
C ALA A 321 22.25 28.90 -15.93
N ALA A 322 23.30 28.21 -16.36
CA ALA A 322 24.45 28.80 -17.05
C ALA A 322 24.26 28.98 -18.57
N THR A 323 23.12 28.58 -19.14
CA THR A 323 22.87 28.61 -20.60
C THR A 323 22.12 29.89 -21.01
N PRO A 324 22.76 30.86 -21.70
CA PRO A 324 22.11 32.12 -22.05
C PRO A 324 21.01 31.94 -23.11
N GLY A 325 19.85 32.55 -22.88
CA GLY A 325 18.71 32.46 -23.81
C GLY A 325 18.07 31.07 -23.90
N LEU A 326 18.26 30.23 -22.87
CA LEU A 326 17.69 28.88 -22.79
C LEU A 326 16.15 28.91 -22.95
N VAL A 327 15.68 28.07 -23.87
CA VAL A 327 14.27 27.72 -24.06
C VAL A 327 14.12 26.24 -23.76
N LEU A 328 13.27 25.90 -22.80
CA LEU A 328 12.93 24.52 -22.45
C LEU A 328 11.53 24.17 -22.96
N ARG A 329 11.33 22.90 -23.30
CA ARG A 329 10.03 22.24 -23.23
C ARG A 329 9.99 21.46 -21.91
N VAL A 330 8.93 21.71 -21.14
CA VAL A 330 8.60 21.04 -19.89
C VAL A 330 7.20 20.45 -20.06
N ALA A 331 7.11 19.13 -20.00
CA ALA A 331 5.84 18.42 -20.08
C ALA A 331 5.72 17.35 -18.99
N ALA A 332 4.55 17.25 -18.39
CA ALA A 332 4.17 16.22 -17.44
C ALA A 332 2.71 15.82 -17.70
N SER A 333 2.45 14.52 -17.83
CA SER A 333 1.10 13.97 -17.95
C SER A 333 0.72 13.38 -16.59
N THR A 334 -0.02 14.14 -15.79
CA THR A 334 -0.49 13.72 -14.47
C THR A 334 -2.02 13.77 -14.37
N ARG A 335 -2.56 13.05 -13.41
CA ARG A 335 -3.97 13.13 -12.98
C ARG A 335 -4.02 13.39 -11.48
N ARG A 336 -4.99 14.22 -11.07
CA ARG A 336 -5.32 14.54 -9.68
C ARG A 336 -6.83 14.58 -9.54
N ASP A 337 -7.40 13.50 -8.99
CA ASP A 337 -8.84 13.36 -8.82
C ASP A 337 -9.21 13.54 -7.34
N PRO A 338 -10.25 14.32 -7.00
CA PRO A 338 -10.89 14.21 -5.69
C PRO A 338 -11.40 12.79 -5.48
N ALA A 339 -10.98 12.15 -4.39
CA ALA A 339 -11.28 10.76 -4.07
C ALA A 339 -11.56 10.60 -2.57
N THR A 340 -12.25 9.52 -2.22
CA THR A 340 -12.52 9.13 -0.83
C THR A 340 -11.86 7.78 -0.57
N THR A 341 -11.18 7.63 0.56
CA THR A 341 -10.67 6.35 1.06
C THR A 341 -11.11 6.15 2.52
N PHE A 342 -10.60 5.14 3.22
CA PHE A 342 -10.92 4.93 4.63
C PHE A 342 -9.79 4.24 5.39
N ASN A 343 -9.63 4.59 6.66
CA ASN A 343 -8.87 3.78 7.62
C ASN A 343 -9.78 2.68 8.19
N LEU A 344 -9.24 1.51 8.47
CA LEU A 344 -9.88 0.49 9.31
C LEU A 344 -9.32 0.54 10.72
N VAL A 345 -10.19 0.62 11.73
CA VAL A 345 -9.78 0.61 13.15
C VAL A 345 -10.60 -0.44 13.89
N ALA A 346 -9.94 -1.30 14.65
CA ALA A 346 -10.52 -2.47 15.30
C ALA A 346 -10.22 -2.47 16.80
N GLU A 347 -11.24 -2.11 17.59
CA GLU A 347 -11.14 -2.06 19.05
C GLU A 347 -11.27 -3.47 19.65
N GLY A 348 -10.33 -3.84 20.54
CA GLY A 348 -10.43 -5.06 21.33
C GLY A 348 -11.59 -5.01 22.34
N ARG A 349 -11.90 -6.14 22.99
CA ARG A 349 -13.00 -6.23 23.98
C ARG A 349 -12.60 -6.08 25.44
N SER A 350 -11.30 -6.19 25.75
CA SER A 350 -10.76 -6.14 27.12
C SER A 350 -9.68 -5.06 27.27
N GLY A 351 -9.29 -4.80 28.52
CA GLY A 351 -8.26 -3.83 28.88
C GLY A 351 -8.78 -2.40 29.10
N ASP A 352 -8.00 -1.62 29.84
CA ASP A 352 -8.30 -0.23 30.22
C ASP A 352 -8.38 0.71 29.00
N GLU A 353 -9.57 1.22 28.72
CA GLU A 353 -9.88 2.15 27.62
C GLU A 353 -9.26 3.54 27.77
N ASN A 354 -8.58 3.81 28.88
CA ASN A 354 -7.85 5.05 29.09
C ASN A 354 -6.36 4.95 28.73
N HIS A 355 -5.88 3.73 28.45
CA HIS A 355 -4.52 3.44 28.03
C HIS A 355 -4.56 2.45 26.87
N VAL A 356 -4.64 2.99 25.66
CA VAL A 356 -4.71 2.25 24.40
C VAL A 356 -3.31 1.96 23.89
N VAL A 357 -3.02 0.68 23.66
CA VAL A 357 -1.88 0.20 22.89
C VAL A 357 -2.37 0.06 21.45
N MET A 358 -1.93 0.99 20.61
CA MET A 358 -2.32 1.03 19.20
C MET A 358 -1.28 0.32 18.34
N VAL A 359 -1.72 -0.44 17.33
CA VAL A 359 -0.86 -1.30 16.51
C VAL A 359 -1.33 -1.23 15.05
N GLY A 360 -0.43 -1.01 14.10
CA GLY A 360 -0.83 -0.90 12.69
C GLY A 360 0.29 -0.78 11.65
N GLY A 361 -0.16 -0.53 10.42
CA GLY A 361 0.58 -0.32 9.18
C GLY A 361 -0.44 -0.03 8.06
N HIS A 362 0.00 0.43 6.88
CA HIS A 362 -0.93 0.74 5.80
C HIS A 362 -1.36 -0.49 5.00
N LEU A 363 -2.55 -0.37 4.38
CA LEU A 363 -3.23 -1.44 3.66
C LEU A 363 -3.20 -1.26 2.14
N ASP A 364 -3.01 -0.04 1.66
CA ASP A 364 -2.76 0.24 0.25
C ASP A 364 -1.32 -0.09 -0.17
N SER A 365 -1.03 0.23 -1.43
CA SER A 365 0.23 0.09 -2.15
C SER A 365 0.24 1.14 -3.26
N VAL A 366 1.39 1.40 -3.87
CA VAL A 366 1.45 2.14 -5.15
C VAL A 366 0.52 1.51 -6.18
N GLN A 367 0.06 2.33 -7.13
CA GLN A 367 -0.62 1.84 -8.34
C GLN A 367 0.28 0.94 -9.21
N ALA A 368 1.61 1.01 -9.04
CA ALA A 368 2.59 0.33 -9.87
C ALA A 368 2.73 -1.17 -9.61
N GLY A 369 2.24 -1.70 -8.48
CA GLY A 369 2.41 -3.11 -8.12
C GLY A 369 1.47 -3.59 -7.00
N PRO A 370 1.49 -4.90 -6.69
CA PRO A 370 0.52 -5.49 -5.78
C PRO A 370 0.78 -5.20 -4.30
N GLY A 371 2.00 -4.80 -3.92
CA GLY A 371 2.34 -4.27 -2.60
C GLY A 371 2.38 -5.33 -1.51
N ILE A 372 3.07 -6.44 -1.74
CA ILE A 372 3.05 -7.62 -0.88
C ILE A 372 4.06 -7.54 0.27
N ASN A 373 5.29 -7.06 0.04
CA ASN A 373 6.10 -6.56 1.15
C ASN A 373 5.59 -5.19 1.61
N ASP A 374 5.17 -4.34 0.66
CA ASP A 374 4.94 -2.89 0.79
C ASP A 374 3.45 -2.50 0.62
N ASN A 375 2.64 -2.39 1.67
CA ASN A 375 2.86 -2.87 3.05
C ASN A 375 1.89 -4.03 3.37
N GLY A 376 1.82 -5.00 2.46
CA GLY A 376 1.12 -6.24 2.71
C GLY A 376 1.70 -6.98 3.93
N SER A 377 3.03 -6.93 4.12
CA SER A 377 3.73 -7.66 5.17
C SER A 377 3.36 -7.19 6.58
N GLY A 378 3.39 -5.88 6.84
CA GLY A 378 2.95 -5.28 8.09
C GLY A 378 1.46 -5.48 8.31
N SER A 379 0.62 -5.17 7.31
CA SER A 379 -0.83 -5.43 7.35
C SER A 379 -1.17 -6.88 7.72
N ALA A 380 -0.47 -7.86 7.14
CA ALA A 380 -0.69 -9.28 7.39
C ALA A 380 -0.25 -9.70 8.81
N ALA A 381 0.90 -9.23 9.29
CA ALA A 381 1.36 -9.52 10.65
C ALA A 381 0.47 -8.86 11.72
N VAL A 382 -0.05 -7.65 11.45
CA VAL A 382 -1.02 -6.95 12.29
C VAL A 382 -2.36 -7.71 12.35
N LEU A 383 -2.87 -8.18 11.19
CA LEU A 383 -4.08 -9.00 11.13
C LEU A 383 -3.93 -10.34 11.88
N GLU A 384 -2.87 -11.09 11.63
CA GLU A 384 -2.63 -12.39 12.28
C GLU A 384 -2.43 -12.21 13.79
N THR A 385 -1.71 -11.15 14.21
CA THR A 385 -1.56 -10.81 15.64
C THR A 385 -2.91 -10.52 16.30
N ALA A 386 -3.82 -9.80 15.62
CA ALA A 386 -5.16 -9.55 16.11
C ALA A 386 -5.99 -10.86 16.19
N VAL A 387 -5.91 -11.72 15.17
CA VAL A 387 -6.59 -13.04 15.18
C VAL A 387 -6.10 -13.90 16.35
N GLN A 388 -4.79 -13.98 16.56
CA GLN A 388 -4.20 -14.81 17.63
C GLN A 388 -4.39 -14.22 19.03
N LEU A 389 -4.60 -12.91 19.18
CA LEU A 389 -4.92 -12.26 20.46
C LEU A 389 -6.43 -12.10 20.74
N ALA A 390 -7.30 -12.45 19.80
CA ALA A 390 -8.77 -12.29 19.89
C ALA A 390 -9.43 -12.87 21.15
N ARG A 391 -8.79 -13.87 21.78
CA ARG A 391 -9.27 -14.57 23.00
C ARG A 391 -8.48 -14.23 24.26
N THR A 392 -7.45 -13.40 24.14
CA THR A 392 -6.58 -13.01 25.25
C THR A 392 -7.19 -11.82 25.98
N THR A 393 -7.37 -11.94 27.29
CA THR A 393 -7.71 -10.81 28.16
C THR A 393 -6.44 -10.01 28.44
N THR A 394 -6.43 -8.73 28.06
CA THR A 394 -5.29 -7.83 28.25
C THR A 394 -5.54 -6.84 29.38
N ARG A 395 -4.47 -6.32 29.98
CA ARG A 395 -4.55 -5.25 30.99
C ARG A 395 -4.94 -3.91 30.37
N TYR A 396 -4.35 -3.60 29.23
CA TYR A 396 -4.50 -2.35 28.49
C TYR A 396 -5.28 -2.59 27.19
N ARG A 397 -5.98 -1.57 26.70
CA ARG A 397 -6.88 -1.71 25.55
C ARG A 397 -6.07 -1.87 24.27
N LEU A 398 -6.20 -3.01 23.58
CA LEU A 398 -5.66 -3.17 22.24
C LEU A 398 -6.56 -2.47 21.20
N ARG A 399 -5.93 -1.73 20.29
CA ARG A 399 -6.55 -1.16 19.09
C ARG A 399 -5.66 -1.48 17.89
N PHE A 400 -6.19 -2.26 16.95
CA PHE A 400 -5.51 -2.51 15.68
C PHE A 400 -5.98 -1.49 14.64
N ALA A 401 -5.09 -1.06 13.77
CA ALA A 401 -5.40 -0.14 12.68
C ALA A 401 -4.72 -0.57 11.38
N LEU A 402 -5.42 -0.34 10.28
CA LEU A 402 -4.94 -0.55 8.92
C LEU A 402 -5.26 0.73 8.14
N TRP A 403 -4.21 1.45 7.76
CA TRP A 403 -4.32 2.81 7.23
C TRP A 403 -4.50 2.84 5.72
N GLY A 404 -5.02 3.95 5.21
CA GLY A 404 -5.08 4.23 3.78
C GLY A 404 -4.43 5.56 3.43
N ALA A 405 -3.95 5.67 2.20
CA ALA A 405 -3.30 6.85 1.63
C ALA A 405 -2.01 7.24 2.38
N GLU A 406 -1.29 6.22 2.85
CA GLU A 406 0.10 6.39 3.31
C GLU A 406 0.98 6.79 2.11
N GLU A 407 0.87 6.02 1.03
CA GLU A 407 1.49 6.19 -0.30
C GLU A 407 1.26 7.55 -0.99
N GLU A 408 0.34 8.35 -0.45
CA GLU A 408 -0.08 9.67 -0.91
C GLU A 408 0.32 10.79 0.11
N GLY A 409 1.10 10.44 1.13
CA GLY A 409 1.64 11.34 2.17
C GLY A 409 1.13 11.08 3.59
N VAL A 410 1.14 9.83 4.07
CA VAL A 410 0.77 9.45 5.46
C VAL A 410 -0.63 9.95 5.86
N LEU A 411 -1.55 10.05 4.89
CA LEU A 411 -2.77 10.84 5.03
C LEU A 411 -3.80 10.19 5.96
N GLY A 412 -3.86 8.85 6.01
CA GLY A 412 -4.85 8.10 6.78
C GLY A 412 -4.64 8.18 8.28
N SER A 413 -3.45 7.82 8.77
CA SER A 413 -3.12 7.99 10.18
C SER A 413 -3.17 9.46 10.60
N ALA A 414 -2.73 10.39 9.74
CA ALA A 414 -2.83 11.83 9.97
C ALA A 414 -4.28 12.35 10.12
N ASP A 415 -5.19 11.95 9.23
CA ASP A 415 -6.62 12.27 9.33
C ASP A 415 -7.21 11.71 10.63
N TYR A 416 -6.91 10.46 10.96
CA TYR A 416 -7.39 9.82 12.17
C TYR A 416 -6.93 10.58 13.43
N VAL A 417 -5.62 10.78 13.64
CA VAL A 417 -5.13 11.41 14.88
C VAL A 417 -5.48 12.91 14.95
N GLY A 418 -5.52 13.62 13.81
CA GLY A 418 -5.94 15.01 13.74
C GLY A 418 -7.46 15.23 13.91
N GLY A 419 -8.26 14.21 13.56
CA GLY A 419 -9.70 14.16 13.72
C GLY A 419 -10.16 13.85 15.15
N LEU A 420 -9.35 13.17 15.96
CA LEU A 420 -9.68 12.85 17.35
C LEU A 420 -9.90 14.11 18.22
N ALA A 421 -10.83 13.98 19.18
CA ALA A 421 -10.94 14.93 20.28
C ALA A 421 -9.72 14.77 21.23
N PRO A 422 -9.26 15.84 21.92
CA PRO A 422 -8.08 15.77 22.80
C PRO A 422 -8.17 14.67 23.87
N GLU A 423 -9.38 14.40 24.39
CA GLU A 423 -9.66 13.37 25.39
C GLU A 423 -9.56 11.96 24.81
N ALA A 424 -9.82 11.78 23.51
CA ALA A 424 -9.63 10.51 22.81
C ALA A 424 -8.17 10.31 22.37
N LEU A 425 -7.50 11.38 21.95
CA LEU A 425 -6.08 11.40 21.61
C LEU A 425 -5.18 11.14 22.83
N ALA A 426 -5.55 11.67 24.01
CA ALA A 426 -4.84 11.43 25.27
C ALA A 426 -4.87 9.96 25.72
N LYS A 427 -5.88 9.19 25.30
CA LYS A 427 -6.00 7.75 25.63
C LYS A 427 -5.01 6.87 24.86
N ILE A 428 -4.43 7.36 23.76
CA ILE A 428 -3.41 6.62 23.03
C ILE A 428 -2.10 6.74 23.81
N ALA A 429 -1.70 5.63 24.46
CA ALA A 429 -0.50 5.57 25.28
C ALA A 429 0.75 5.42 24.41
N MET A 430 0.65 4.66 23.31
CA MET A 430 1.72 4.40 22.35
C MET A 430 1.16 3.85 21.03
N TYR A 431 1.98 3.89 19.98
CA TYR A 431 1.69 3.28 18.67
C TYR A 431 2.84 2.38 18.20
N LEU A 432 2.54 1.14 17.81
CA LEU A 432 3.45 0.23 17.13
C LEU A 432 3.19 0.27 15.63
N ASN A 433 4.20 0.66 14.86
CA ASN A 433 4.14 0.75 13.40
C ASN A 433 4.94 -0.37 12.75
N PHE A 434 4.36 -1.05 11.76
CA PHE A 434 5.01 -2.14 11.06
C PHE A 434 4.95 -1.93 9.57
N ASP A 435 6.13 -1.83 8.96
CA ASP A 435 6.29 -1.44 7.57
C ASP A 435 7.47 -2.14 6.91
N MET A 436 7.21 -2.72 5.73
CA MET A 436 8.12 -3.57 4.96
C MET A 436 8.95 -4.50 5.85
N ILE A 437 8.32 -5.56 6.37
CA ILE A 437 8.91 -6.49 7.36
C ILE A 437 9.30 -7.86 6.78
N GLY A 438 9.16 -8.08 5.46
CA GLY A 438 9.50 -9.32 4.77
C GLY A 438 10.49 -9.19 3.60
N SER A 439 11.22 -8.07 3.48
CA SER A 439 12.05 -7.70 2.32
C SER A 439 12.98 -8.82 1.83
N PRO A 440 13.17 -9.01 0.50
CA PRO A 440 13.80 -10.20 -0.08
C PRO A 440 15.34 -10.26 0.09
N ASN A 441 15.98 -9.17 0.50
CA ASN A 441 17.41 -9.10 0.80
C ASN A 441 17.61 -8.61 2.25
N PRO A 442 16.99 -9.25 3.26
CA PRO A 442 16.55 -8.60 4.49
C PRO A 442 17.67 -8.02 5.33
N GLY A 443 17.41 -6.84 5.89
CA GLY A 443 18.03 -6.37 7.11
C GLY A 443 17.14 -6.64 8.31
N TYR A 444 17.59 -6.22 9.49
CA TYR A 444 16.84 -6.34 10.75
C TYR A 444 16.96 -5.02 11.50
N PHE A 445 16.01 -4.11 11.24
CA PHE A 445 16.03 -2.75 11.75
C PHE A 445 14.95 -2.52 12.80
N ILE A 446 15.29 -1.77 13.83
CA ILE A 446 14.41 -1.28 14.91
C ILE A 446 14.42 0.24 14.83
N TYR A 447 13.29 0.92 14.98
CA TYR A 447 13.31 2.40 15.01
C TYR A 447 14.07 2.91 16.24
N ASP A 448 15.06 3.79 16.00
CA ASP A 448 15.91 4.40 17.04
C ASP A 448 15.07 5.42 17.84
N GLY A 449 14.75 5.05 19.08
CA GLY A 449 13.77 5.70 19.93
C GLY A 449 14.35 6.84 20.76
N ASP A 450 15.58 6.67 21.28
CA ASP A 450 16.32 7.71 21.98
C ASP A 450 17.28 8.53 21.09
N ASN A 451 17.37 8.20 19.80
CA ASN A 451 18.30 8.75 18.81
C ASN A 451 19.77 8.52 19.20
N SER A 452 20.08 7.34 19.75
CA SER A 452 21.42 6.95 20.21
C SER A 452 22.46 6.88 19.08
N ASP A 453 22.05 6.61 17.83
CA ASP A 453 22.95 6.68 16.68
C ASP A 453 23.02 8.07 16.01
N GLY A 454 22.11 8.98 16.39
CA GLY A 454 22.12 10.38 15.98
C GLY A 454 21.65 10.66 14.55
N ARG A 455 21.08 9.68 13.83
CA ARG A 455 20.59 9.87 12.45
C ARG A 455 19.17 10.44 12.35
N SER A 456 18.36 10.39 13.41
CA SER A 456 17.08 11.08 13.47
C SER A 456 17.28 12.58 13.77
N GLN A 457 16.32 13.43 13.42
CA GLN A 457 16.37 14.87 13.74
C GLN A 457 16.31 15.16 15.26
N GLY A 458 15.94 14.16 16.06
CA GLY A 458 15.90 14.13 17.51
C GLY A 458 15.37 12.76 17.99
N PRO A 459 15.33 12.51 19.31
CA PRO A 459 14.63 11.35 19.86
C PRO A 459 13.14 11.36 19.54
N GLY A 460 12.50 10.19 19.57
CA GLY A 460 11.05 10.07 19.56
C GLY A 460 10.41 10.63 20.85
N PRO A 461 9.07 10.72 20.93
CA PRO A 461 8.41 11.16 22.14
C PRO A 461 8.68 10.18 23.30
N ALA A 462 8.96 10.73 24.49
CA ALA A 462 9.40 9.97 25.66
C ALA A 462 8.50 8.75 25.96
N GLY A 463 9.10 7.57 25.90
CA GLY A 463 8.45 6.26 25.81
C GLY A 463 8.86 5.48 24.55
N SER A 464 9.33 6.16 23.49
CA SER A 464 9.76 5.51 22.23
C SER A 464 10.99 4.62 22.44
N GLU A 465 11.91 5.05 23.30
CA GLU A 465 13.06 4.28 23.77
C GLU A 465 12.68 2.97 24.48
N VAL A 466 11.51 2.92 25.14
CA VAL A 466 11.00 1.70 25.78
C VAL A 466 10.45 0.72 24.73
N ILE A 467 9.94 1.24 23.61
CA ILE A 467 9.43 0.43 22.48
C ILE A 467 10.62 -0.20 21.74
N GLU A 468 11.61 0.61 21.38
CA GLU A 468 12.91 0.18 20.83
C GLU A 468 13.52 -0.95 21.67
N GLN A 469 13.77 -0.70 22.96
CA GLN A 469 14.37 -1.70 23.87
C GLN A 469 13.51 -2.98 23.99
N THR A 470 12.21 -2.92 23.68
CA THR A 470 11.34 -4.11 23.66
C THR A 470 11.64 -5.00 22.45
N PHE A 471 11.89 -4.41 21.28
CA PHE A 471 12.40 -5.15 20.13
C PHE A 471 13.85 -5.58 20.34
N GLU A 472 14.75 -4.74 20.86
CA GLU A 472 16.14 -5.13 21.13
C GLU A 472 16.22 -6.40 21.97
N ARG A 473 15.43 -6.47 23.06
CA ARG A 473 15.34 -7.66 23.93
C ARG A 473 14.83 -8.89 23.17
N PHE A 474 13.84 -8.74 22.29
CA PHE A 474 13.31 -9.85 21.49
C PHE A 474 14.37 -10.41 20.53
N TYR A 475 15.12 -9.53 19.85
CA TYR A 475 16.13 -9.89 18.85
C TYR A 475 17.38 -10.47 19.53
N ALA A 476 17.89 -9.81 20.58
CA ALA A 476 19.02 -10.29 21.37
C ALA A 476 18.76 -11.65 22.03
N ALA A 477 17.57 -11.88 22.58
CA ALA A 477 17.18 -13.19 23.15
C ALA A 477 17.16 -14.33 22.11
N ARG A 478 17.16 -13.99 20.81
CA ARG A 478 17.18 -14.93 19.68
C ARG A 478 18.53 -14.95 18.93
N ASN A 479 19.51 -14.18 19.40
CA ASN A 479 20.83 -13.97 18.80
C ASN A 479 20.78 -13.38 17.38
N THR A 480 19.69 -12.68 17.02
CA THR A 480 19.56 -11.97 15.74
C THR A 480 20.24 -10.60 15.86
N PRO A 481 21.29 -10.29 15.08
CA PRO A 481 21.86 -8.95 15.05
C PRO A 481 20.83 -7.94 14.51
N PHE A 482 20.84 -6.72 15.03
CA PHE A 482 19.96 -5.64 14.58
C PHE A 482 20.73 -4.33 14.43
N LYS A 483 20.07 -3.33 13.84
CA LYS A 483 20.53 -1.93 13.80
C LYS A 483 19.36 -0.98 14.08
N GLY A 484 19.66 0.22 14.56
CA GLY A 484 18.70 1.32 14.53
C GLY A 484 18.28 1.68 13.10
N THR A 485 17.15 2.34 12.94
CA THR A 485 16.74 3.07 11.74
C THR A 485 16.03 4.37 12.16
N PRO A 486 16.28 5.51 11.52
CA PRO A 486 15.80 6.79 12.04
C PRO A 486 14.29 6.97 11.85
N PHE A 487 13.69 7.82 12.68
CA PHE A 487 12.38 8.41 12.39
C PHE A 487 12.55 9.51 11.33
N ASP A 488 12.52 9.13 10.05
CA ASP A 488 12.56 10.06 8.92
C ASP A 488 11.16 10.56 8.49
N GLY A 489 10.10 9.96 9.03
CA GLY A 489 8.70 10.33 8.85
C GLY A 489 7.96 9.57 7.75
N ARG A 490 8.62 8.66 7.02
CA ARG A 490 8.09 7.95 5.84
C ARG A 490 7.19 6.74 6.17
N SER A 491 6.34 6.84 7.19
CA SER A 491 5.32 5.83 7.52
C SER A 491 4.37 6.37 8.60
N ASP A 492 3.27 5.65 8.88
CA ASP A 492 2.18 6.03 9.78
C ASP A 492 2.58 6.34 11.24
N TYR A 493 3.83 6.13 11.65
CA TYR A 493 4.32 6.62 12.95
C TYR A 493 4.46 8.15 13.00
N GLY A 494 4.67 8.83 11.85
CA GLY A 494 4.95 10.25 11.78
C GLY A 494 3.91 11.15 12.47
N PRO A 495 2.61 11.04 12.15
CA PRO A 495 1.55 11.83 12.77
C PRO A 495 1.37 11.57 14.28
N PHE A 496 1.73 10.38 14.76
CA PHE A 496 1.72 10.06 16.18
C PHE A 496 2.89 10.77 16.91
N ILE A 497 4.08 10.77 16.30
CA ILE A 497 5.25 11.49 16.81
C ILE A 497 5.00 13.00 16.88
N GLU A 498 4.42 13.62 15.84
CA GLU A 498 4.11 15.07 15.84
C GLU A 498 3.17 15.48 16.98
N LEU A 499 2.30 14.58 17.45
CA LEU A 499 1.34 14.81 18.54
C LEU A 499 1.84 14.33 19.91
N GLY A 500 3.12 13.96 20.03
CA GLY A 500 3.72 13.50 21.28
C GLY A 500 3.13 12.18 21.78
N ILE A 501 2.81 11.26 20.86
CA ILE A 501 2.50 9.86 21.18
C ILE A 501 3.78 9.03 20.94
N PRO A 502 4.29 8.32 21.96
CA PRO A 502 5.42 7.41 21.80
C PRO A 502 5.17 6.39 20.69
N ALA A 503 6.14 6.23 19.80
CA ALA A 503 6.03 5.35 18.64
C ALA A 503 7.29 4.51 18.46
N GLY A 504 7.18 3.44 17.69
CA GLY A 504 8.30 2.56 17.37
C GLY A 504 7.81 1.31 16.65
N GLY A 505 8.73 0.38 16.37
CA GLY A 505 8.48 -0.72 15.46
C GLY A 505 9.76 -1.24 14.81
N ILE A 506 9.58 -1.97 13.71
CA ILE A 506 10.66 -2.66 12.99
C ILE A 506 10.44 -2.61 11.48
N SER A 507 11.52 -2.81 10.73
CA SER A 507 11.52 -3.00 9.27
C SER A 507 12.63 -3.96 8.85
N SER A 508 12.48 -4.63 7.71
CA SER A 508 13.55 -5.41 7.06
C SER A 508 14.37 -4.60 6.04
N GLY A 509 14.16 -3.27 5.98
CA GLY A 509 14.90 -2.36 5.11
C GLY A 509 14.24 -2.18 3.74
N VAL A 510 14.45 -1.01 3.15
CA VAL A 510 13.67 -0.51 2.02
C VAL A 510 14.60 -0.22 0.83
N ASP A 511 14.86 1.06 0.54
CA ASP A 511 15.57 1.52 -0.64
C ASP A 511 17.07 1.76 -0.43
N GLU A 512 17.58 1.54 0.78
CA GLU A 512 19.00 1.65 1.11
C GLU A 512 19.82 0.54 0.43
N ILE A 513 21.00 0.86 -0.10
CA ILE A 513 21.91 -0.14 -0.67
C ILE A 513 22.55 -0.94 0.46
N LYS A 514 22.34 -2.26 0.46
CA LYS A 514 22.94 -3.20 1.41
C LYS A 514 24.46 -3.25 1.23
N THR A 515 25.21 -3.07 2.32
CA THR A 515 26.68 -3.08 2.31
C THR A 515 27.25 -4.47 2.59
N GLU A 516 28.54 -4.68 2.34
CA GLU A 516 29.25 -5.90 2.74
C GLU A 516 29.20 -6.14 4.26
N ALA A 517 29.12 -5.06 5.06
CA ALA A 517 28.97 -5.15 6.51
C ALA A 517 27.55 -5.57 6.93
N ASP A 518 26.52 -5.29 6.13
CA ASP A 518 25.16 -5.80 6.34
C ASP A 518 25.06 -7.28 5.93
N VAL A 519 25.74 -7.67 4.84
CA VAL A 519 25.86 -9.08 4.43
C VAL A 519 26.60 -9.91 5.48
N ALA A 520 27.61 -9.35 6.14
CA ALA A 520 28.32 -10.01 7.25
C ALA A 520 27.44 -10.23 8.49
N LEU A 521 26.33 -9.49 8.66
CA LEU A 521 25.38 -9.63 9.76
C LEU A 521 24.17 -10.51 9.41
N TRP A 522 23.68 -10.39 8.18
CA TRP A 522 22.35 -10.87 7.78
C TRP A 522 22.33 -11.69 6.48
N GLY A 523 23.48 -11.90 5.83
CA GLY A 523 23.55 -12.55 4.53
C GLY A 523 22.88 -11.75 3.41
N GLY A 524 22.40 -12.44 2.38
CA GLY A 524 21.87 -11.81 1.18
C GLY A 524 22.99 -11.29 0.26
N LYS A 525 22.78 -10.13 -0.37
CA LYS A 525 23.68 -9.59 -1.42
C LYS A 525 23.95 -8.09 -1.23
N ALA A 526 25.22 -7.71 -1.28
CA ALA A 526 25.66 -6.32 -1.24
C ALA A 526 25.54 -5.63 -2.61
N GLY A 527 25.49 -4.30 -2.62
CA GLY A 527 25.44 -3.49 -3.84
C GLY A 527 24.09 -3.51 -4.57
N ILE A 528 23.05 -4.06 -3.94
CA ILE A 528 21.63 -3.89 -4.30
C ILE A 528 20.86 -3.44 -3.05
N THR A 529 19.62 -3.00 -3.22
CA THR A 529 18.77 -2.56 -2.10
C THR A 529 18.30 -3.71 -1.20
N PHE A 530 17.75 -3.40 -0.03
CA PHE A 530 17.09 -4.38 0.84
C PHE A 530 15.79 -4.92 0.21
N ASP A 531 15.06 -4.05 -0.50
CA ASP A 531 13.99 -4.43 -1.41
C ASP A 531 14.21 -3.84 -2.83
N PRO A 532 14.52 -4.67 -3.83
CA PRO A 532 14.67 -4.23 -5.24
C PRO A 532 13.35 -4.00 -5.99
N CYS A 533 12.20 -4.32 -5.39
CA CYS A 533 10.86 -4.21 -5.97
C CYS A 533 9.94 -3.24 -5.24
N TYR A 534 10.43 -2.55 -4.20
CA TYR A 534 9.76 -1.43 -3.54
C TYR A 534 9.17 -0.43 -4.55
N HIS A 535 7.90 -0.05 -4.36
CA HIS A 535 7.10 0.73 -5.31
C HIS A 535 7.04 0.18 -6.77
N ALA A 536 7.22 -1.13 -7.02
CA ALA A 536 7.26 -1.71 -8.37
C ALA A 536 6.34 -2.94 -8.58
N ALA A 537 6.06 -3.25 -9.85
CA ALA A 537 5.18 -4.36 -10.26
C ALA A 537 5.64 -5.76 -9.82
N CYS A 538 6.88 -5.89 -9.35
CA CYS A 538 7.44 -7.15 -8.87
C CYS A 538 7.34 -7.34 -7.35
N ASP A 539 6.78 -6.39 -6.58
CA ASP A 539 6.48 -6.63 -5.16
C ASP A 539 5.22 -7.50 -4.99
N ASP A 540 5.37 -8.77 -5.34
CA ASP A 540 4.35 -9.81 -5.24
C ASP A 540 4.78 -10.94 -4.27
N LEU A 541 4.04 -12.06 -4.23
CA LEU A 541 4.35 -13.19 -3.34
C LEU A 541 5.74 -13.82 -3.51
N ALA A 542 6.48 -13.49 -4.57
CA ALA A 542 7.89 -13.88 -4.74
C ALA A 542 8.91 -12.87 -4.16
N ASN A 543 8.46 -11.68 -3.74
CA ASN A 543 9.31 -10.59 -3.22
C ASN A 543 9.50 -10.64 -1.69
N LEU A 544 9.54 -11.84 -1.12
CA LEU A 544 9.60 -12.04 0.33
C LEU A 544 10.74 -12.96 0.72
N ASP A 545 11.51 -12.61 1.75
CA ASP A 545 12.26 -13.59 2.53
C ASP A 545 11.34 -14.20 3.59
N PRO A 546 11.02 -15.51 3.53
CA PRO A 546 10.04 -16.10 4.43
C PRO A 546 10.53 -16.19 5.88
N ALA A 547 11.84 -16.22 6.11
CA ALA A 547 12.42 -16.32 7.46
C ALA A 547 12.39 -14.96 8.16
N ALA A 548 12.73 -13.87 7.45
CA ALA A 548 12.58 -12.50 7.94
C ALA A 548 11.10 -12.18 8.22
N LEU A 549 10.19 -12.53 7.30
CA LEU A 549 8.75 -12.34 7.49
C LEU A 549 8.23 -13.08 8.73
N GLU A 550 8.58 -14.36 8.93
CA GLU A 550 8.15 -15.11 10.11
C GLU A 550 8.76 -14.54 11.40
N PHE A 551 10.06 -14.20 11.40
CA PHE A 551 10.75 -13.65 12.55
C PHE A 551 10.18 -12.30 12.98
N ASN A 552 10.01 -11.38 12.03
CA ASN A 552 9.49 -10.04 12.29
C ASN A 552 8.01 -10.10 12.68
N SER A 553 7.19 -10.98 12.08
CA SER A 553 5.81 -11.22 12.51
C SER A 553 5.71 -11.75 13.95
N LYS A 554 6.69 -12.54 14.40
CA LYS A 554 6.80 -12.97 15.81
C LYS A 554 7.22 -11.81 16.73
N ALA A 555 8.09 -10.91 16.28
CA ALA A 555 8.42 -9.68 17.01
C ALA A 555 7.21 -8.75 17.18
N VAL A 556 6.44 -8.52 16.11
CA VAL A 556 5.16 -7.76 16.11
C VAL A 556 4.26 -8.24 17.24
N ALA A 557 4.02 -9.56 17.30
CA ALA A 557 3.12 -10.18 18.25
C ALA A 557 3.65 -10.15 19.70
N ALA A 558 4.96 -10.40 19.90
CA ALA A 558 5.58 -10.34 21.22
C ALA A 558 5.54 -8.92 21.81
N ALA A 559 5.92 -7.89 21.04
CA ALA A 559 5.84 -6.50 21.47
C ALA A 559 4.39 -6.07 21.77
N THR A 560 3.44 -6.51 20.93
CA THR A 560 2.00 -6.26 21.15
C THR A 560 1.52 -6.88 22.46
N LEU A 561 1.81 -8.16 22.73
CA LEU A 561 1.39 -8.84 23.96
C LEU A 561 2.11 -8.29 25.21
N HIS A 562 3.37 -7.88 25.08
CA HIS A 562 4.13 -7.23 26.16
C HIS A 562 3.45 -5.93 26.57
N HIS A 563 3.27 -4.99 25.64
CA HIS A 563 2.71 -3.68 25.96
C HIS A 563 1.22 -3.73 26.32
N ALA A 564 0.45 -4.67 25.77
CA ALA A 564 -0.93 -4.92 26.20
C ALA A 564 -1.06 -5.30 27.69
N ASN A 565 0.03 -5.68 28.35
CA ASN A 565 0.07 -6.06 29.76
C ASN A 565 1.01 -5.19 30.63
N ASP A 566 2.00 -4.52 30.03
CA ASP A 566 2.92 -3.62 30.72
C ASP A 566 3.24 -2.32 29.95
N LEU A 567 2.76 -1.20 30.50
CA LEU A 567 3.08 0.15 30.07
C LEU A 567 3.88 0.93 31.13
N ARG A 568 4.49 0.25 32.13
CA ARG A 568 5.20 0.93 33.23
C ARG A 568 6.40 1.77 32.78
N GLY A 569 7.01 1.48 31.64
CA GLY A 569 8.02 2.37 31.03
C GLY A 569 7.35 3.62 30.45
N ILE A 570 6.53 3.42 29.42
CA ILE A 570 5.75 4.46 28.70
C ILE A 570 5.06 5.47 29.65
N LEU A 571 4.36 4.99 30.68
CA LEU A 571 3.60 5.84 31.61
C LEU A 571 4.47 6.49 32.70
N ARG A 572 5.77 6.18 32.79
CA ARG A 572 6.74 6.87 33.64
C ARG A 572 7.51 7.97 32.91
N THR A 573 7.69 7.81 31.59
CA THR A 573 8.41 8.77 30.75
C THR A 573 7.48 9.83 30.14
N ALA A 574 6.17 9.59 30.14
CA ALA A 574 5.14 10.61 29.92
C ALA A 574 5.33 11.86 30.83
N PRO A 575 5.24 13.10 30.30
CA PRO A 575 5.45 14.33 31.06
C PRO A 575 4.57 14.45 32.31
N GLN A 576 5.16 14.82 33.45
CA GLN A 576 4.42 15.04 34.69
C GLN A 576 3.66 16.36 34.66
N GLY A 577 2.34 16.28 34.87
CA GLY A 577 1.40 17.33 34.50
C GLY A 577 1.05 17.18 33.03
N GLY A 578 -0.16 16.68 32.75
CA GLY A 578 -0.63 16.42 31.40
C GLY A 578 -0.75 17.73 30.61
N ALA A 579 0.31 18.09 29.89
CA ALA A 579 0.22 19.05 28.79
C ALA A 579 -0.85 18.51 27.83
N ALA A 580 -1.94 19.25 27.68
CA ALA A 580 -2.99 18.86 26.75
C ALA A 580 -2.35 18.71 25.36
N ARG A 581 -2.68 17.63 24.64
CA ARG A 581 -2.22 17.39 23.26
C ARG A 581 -2.93 18.38 22.33
N THR A 582 -2.53 19.65 22.42
CA THR A 582 -3.19 20.81 21.80
C THR A 582 -2.21 21.62 20.99
N VAL A 583 -2.12 21.29 19.70
CA VAL A 583 -2.42 22.23 18.62
C VAL A 583 -2.68 21.38 17.37
N ARG A 584 -3.75 21.68 16.63
CA ARG A 584 -3.95 21.12 15.29
C ARG A 584 -2.98 21.76 14.30
N LYS A 585 -1.74 21.30 14.32
CA LYS A 585 -0.87 21.41 13.14
C LYS A 585 -1.42 20.44 12.10
N GLY A 586 -1.47 20.83 10.84
CA GLY A 586 -1.67 19.86 9.77
C GLY A 586 -0.38 19.07 9.60
N TYR A 587 -0.46 17.75 9.69
CA TYR A 587 0.68 16.89 9.38
C TYR A 587 1.22 17.25 8.00
N THR A 588 2.52 17.47 7.93
CA THR A 588 3.23 17.81 6.70
C THR A 588 4.18 16.66 6.39
N PRO A 589 3.94 15.86 5.33
CA PRO A 589 4.78 14.72 5.02
C PRO A 589 6.24 15.11 4.86
N PRO A 590 7.20 14.21 5.17
CA PRO A 590 8.59 14.44 4.78
C PRO A 590 8.67 14.65 3.28
N ALA A 591 9.59 15.52 2.85
CA ALA A 591 9.69 15.94 1.45
C ALA A 591 10.15 14.81 0.49
N ASP A 592 10.45 13.62 1.01
CA ASP A 592 10.99 12.46 0.30
C ASP A 592 10.34 11.18 0.86
N MET A 593 9.36 10.65 0.14
CA MET A 593 8.58 9.45 0.49
C MET A 593 8.93 8.23 -0.38
N ARG A 594 9.82 8.37 -1.38
CA ARG A 594 9.99 7.41 -2.49
C ARG A 594 11.45 6.98 -2.68
N PRO A 595 11.74 5.81 -3.30
CA PRO A 595 13.07 5.22 -3.27
C PRO A 595 14.18 6.20 -3.68
N ARG A 596 15.15 6.40 -2.79
CA ARG A 596 16.32 7.27 -2.96
C ARG A 596 17.33 6.70 -3.96
N HIS A 597 17.23 5.41 -4.27
CA HIS A 597 18.22 4.66 -5.05
C HIS A 597 17.60 3.85 -6.21
N LEU A 598 16.93 4.54 -7.15
CA LEU A 598 16.72 4.04 -8.51
C LEU A 598 17.82 4.59 -9.45
N PRO A 599 19.00 3.93 -9.58
CA PRO A 599 19.87 4.17 -10.73
C PRO A 599 19.13 3.73 -12.00
N ALA A 600 19.34 4.45 -13.11
CA ALA A 600 18.67 4.13 -14.37
C ALA A 600 19.07 2.74 -14.89
N LEU A 601 18.16 1.77 -14.76
CA LEU A 601 18.25 0.47 -15.43
C LEU A 601 18.30 0.70 -16.95
N ARG A 602 19.21 -0.02 -17.62
CA ARG A 602 19.47 0.03 -19.07
C ARG A 602 18.99 -1.23 -19.76
#